data_AF-A0A820CQ16-F1
#
_entry.id   AF-A0A820CQ16-F1
#
_cell.length_a   1.000
_cell.length_b   1.000
_cell.length_c   1.000
_cell.angle_alpha   90.00
_cell.angle_beta   90.00
_cell.angle_gamma   90.00
#
_symmetry.space_group_name_H-M   'P 1'
#
loop_
_entity.id
_entity.type
_entity.pdbx_description
1 polymer ?
#
loop_
_entity_poly.entity_id
_entity_poly.type
_entity_poly.pdbx_seq_one_letter_code
_entity_poly.pdbx_strand_id
1 'polypeptide(L)'
;YHGYNDIEGRWKSKNPHRTEYVWQVIDTVGGSDQHGSHLRKTNEKKKPPPGNMEIIKGSAYGAFSRAFIEFVHTSPIAKELLDWSRDTYSPDEHYWATLNYNTHLHTPGGYKAKSDPANWTARFVNWGESNCYGRIIRGICVFGTVDLPTLFNRRELFANKFHLNADPIAYQCLEELIINKSKLDLPLNDATFYRRMPFLLPS
;
A
#
# COMPACT_ATOMS: atom_id res chain seq x y z
N TYR A 1 -6.27 -11.36 -11.77
CA TYR A 1 -5.60 -11.76 -10.51
C TYR A 1 -5.41 -13.26 -10.34
N HIS A 2 -6.16 -14.17 -10.98
CA HIS A 2 -6.02 -15.63 -10.76
C HIS A 2 -5.95 -16.03 -9.28
N GLY A 3 -6.65 -15.28 -8.44
CA GLY A 3 -6.61 -15.43 -6.98
C GLY A 3 -5.42 -14.77 -6.26
N TYR A 4 -4.34 -14.34 -6.94
CA TYR A 4 -3.18 -13.66 -6.32
C TYR A 4 -3.49 -12.24 -5.84
N ASN A 5 -2.82 -11.83 -4.77
CA ASN A 5 -2.84 -10.47 -4.26
C ASN A 5 -1.61 -9.67 -4.75
N ASP A 6 -1.74 -8.35 -4.81
CA ASP A 6 -0.67 -7.41 -5.16
C ASP A 6 -0.49 -6.41 -4.00
N ILE A 7 0.55 -6.62 -3.20
CA ILE A 7 0.85 -5.81 -2.02
C ILE A 7 2.36 -5.74 -1.83
N GLU A 8 2.85 -4.52 -1.59
CA GLU A 8 4.25 -4.28 -1.27
C GLU A 8 4.66 -5.02 -0.01
N GLY A 9 5.79 -5.73 -0.05
CA GLY A 9 6.36 -6.43 1.09
C GLY A 9 7.87 -6.34 1.13
N ARG A 10 8.41 -5.44 1.96
CA ARG A 10 9.85 -5.26 2.17
C ARG A 10 10.34 -6.09 3.35
N TRP A 11 10.56 -7.38 3.13
CA TRP A 11 10.99 -8.29 4.20
C TRP A 11 12.40 -7.99 4.77
N LYS A 12 13.30 -7.37 3.99
CA LYS A 12 14.64 -6.93 4.43
C LYS A 12 14.63 -5.60 5.21
N SER A 13 13.64 -4.75 4.99
CA SER A 13 13.53 -3.43 5.64
C SER A 13 12.53 -3.53 6.77
N LYS A 14 13.02 -3.74 7.99
CA LYS A 14 12.19 -3.80 9.19
C LYS A 14 12.12 -2.43 9.86
N ASN A 15 10.94 -2.07 10.36
CA ASN A 15 10.73 -0.91 11.24
C ASN A 15 10.34 -1.40 12.65
N PRO A 16 11.22 -2.13 13.36
CA PRO A 16 10.85 -2.81 14.61
C PRO A 16 10.28 -1.85 15.66
N HIS A 17 10.75 -0.60 15.68
CA HIS A 17 10.27 0.45 16.58
C HIS A 17 8.76 0.74 16.48
N ARG A 18 8.11 0.46 15.34
CA ARG A 18 6.67 0.68 15.13
C ARG A 18 5.80 -0.43 15.73
N THR A 19 6.37 -1.60 15.92
CA THR A 19 5.64 -2.84 16.24
C THR A 19 6.13 -3.55 17.50
N GLU A 20 7.29 -3.14 18.06
CA GLU A 20 7.87 -3.74 19.27
C GLU A 20 7.23 -3.19 20.57
N TYR A 21 6.62 -2.01 20.52
CA TYR A 21 6.04 -1.34 21.69
C TYR A 21 4.59 -0.94 21.43
N VAL A 22 3.83 -0.82 22.53
CA VAL A 22 2.45 -0.34 22.52
C VAL A 22 2.43 1.17 22.20
N TRP A 23 1.50 1.57 21.33
CA TRP A 23 1.22 2.95 20.97
C TRP A 23 -0.17 3.35 21.44
N GLN A 24 -0.28 4.56 21.98
CA GLN A 24 -1.53 5.09 22.50
C GLN A 24 -1.88 6.40 21.79
N VAL A 25 -3.17 6.61 21.54
CA VAL A 25 -3.69 7.90 21.08
C VAL A 25 -3.70 8.85 22.27
N ILE A 26 -3.19 10.05 22.06
CA ILE A 26 -3.22 11.15 23.03
C ILE A 26 -3.93 12.32 22.38
N ASP A 27 -5.00 12.74 23.05
CA ASP A 27 -5.71 13.94 22.71
C ASP A 27 -4.94 15.15 23.27
N THR A 28 -4.59 16.08 22.39
CA THR A 28 -4.09 17.40 22.78
C THR A 28 -5.27 18.31 22.97
N VAL A 29 -5.50 18.74 24.22
CA VAL A 29 -6.43 19.81 24.53
C VAL A 29 -5.69 21.14 24.36
N GLY A 30 -5.81 21.75 23.18
CA GLY A 30 -5.46 23.15 22.96
C GLY A 30 -6.64 24.07 23.29
N GLY A 31 -6.37 25.29 23.78
CA GLY A 31 -7.42 26.28 24.06
C GLY A 31 -8.31 26.54 22.85
N SER A 32 -9.63 26.66 23.12
CA SER A 32 -10.78 26.86 22.19
C SER A 32 -10.56 26.41 20.73
N ASP A 33 -11.11 25.23 20.42
CA ASP A 33 -11.31 24.64 19.08
C ASP A 33 -10.15 23.94 18.36
N GLN A 34 -9.05 23.62 19.04
CA GLN A 34 -8.03 22.69 18.48
C GLN A 34 -8.01 21.36 19.22
N HIS A 35 -8.93 20.46 18.85
CA HIS A 35 -8.84 19.04 19.20
C HIS A 35 -7.94 18.35 18.18
N GLY A 36 -6.74 17.98 18.61
CA GLY A 36 -5.83 17.13 17.85
C GLY A 36 -5.60 15.82 18.59
N SER A 37 -5.39 14.73 17.86
CA SER A 37 -4.98 13.45 18.44
C SER A 37 -3.66 13.00 17.78
N HIS A 38 -2.70 12.53 18.55
CA HIS A 38 -1.45 11.97 18.03
C HIS A 38 -1.09 10.66 18.71
N LEU A 39 -0.34 9.81 18.01
CA LEU A 39 0.16 8.56 18.57
C LEU A 39 1.44 8.81 19.37
N ARG A 40 1.49 8.29 20.60
CA ARG A 40 2.68 8.26 21.44
C ARG A 40 3.13 6.83 21.68
N LYS A 41 4.42 6.59 21.44
CA LYS A 41 5.08 5.33 21.81
C LYS A 41 5.17 5.22 23.33
N THR A 42 4.76 4.11 23.89
CA THR A 42 4.95 3.79 25.31
C THR A 42 6.24 3.00 25.54
N ASN A 43 6.57 2.72 26.80
CA ASN A 43 7.67 1.83 27.17
C ASN A 43 7.22 0.36 27.32
N GLU A 44 5.94 0.06 27.11
CA GLU A 44 5.40 -1.30 27.21
C GLU A 44 5.75 -2.08 25.94
N LYS A 45 6.49 -3.18 26.10
CA LYS A 45 6.83 -4.10 25.01
C LYS A 45 5.63 -4.96 24.64
N LYS A 46 5.39 -5.11 23.34
CA LYS A 46 4.35 -6.01 22.83
C LYS A 46 4.76 -7.46 22.97
N LYS A 47 3.77 -8.33 23.13
CA LYS A 47 3.94 -9.78 22.96
C LYS A 47 4.36 -10.09 21.51
N PRO A 48 5.03 -11.22 21.26
CA PRO A 48 5.29 -11.68 19.89
C PRO A 48 4.00 -11.73 19.05
N PRO A 49 4.08 -11.52 17.72
CA PRO A 49 2.92 -11.63 16.85
C PRO A 49 2.35 -13.07 16.88
N PRO A 50 1.03 -13.22 16.65
CA PRO A 50 0.38 -14.52 16.76
C PRO A 50 0.86 -15.51 15.68
N GLY A 51 0.64 -16.81 15.87
CA GLY A 51 0.91 -17.84 14.85
C GLY A 51 2.37 -17.92 14.36
N ASN A 52 3.33 -17.48 15.18
CA ASN A 52 4.76 -17.46 14.85
C ASN A 52 5.06 -16.76 13.51
N MET A 53 4.27 -15.73 13.18
CA MET A 53 4.42 -15.01 11.92
C MET A 53 5.51 -13.94 12.02
N GLU A 54 6.19 -13.69 10.92
CA GLU A 54 7.12 -12.56 10.81
C GLU A 54 6.36 -11.32 10.36
N ILE A 55 6.52 -10.19 11.06
CA ILE A 55 5.95 -8.92 10.63
C ILE A 55 6.68 -8.42 9.39
N ILE A 56 5.92 -8.17 8.32
CA ILE A 56 6.42 -7.72 7.03
C ILE A 56 6.00 -6.27 6.83
N LYS A 57 6.99 -5.39 6.62
CA LYS A 57 6.74 -4.01 6.21
C LYS A 57 6.13 -3.99 4.81
N GLY A 58 5.08 -3.21 4.62
CA GLY A 58 4.43 -3.06 3.34
C GLY A 58 3.87 -1.66 3.13
N SER A 59 2.83 -1.58 2.32
CA SER A 59 2.11 -0.35 1.99
C SER A 59 0.68 -0.42 2.52
N ALA A 60 0.08 0.74 2.77
CA ALA A 60 -1.35 0.85 2.99
C ALA A 60 -2.17 0.54 1.73
N TYR A 61 -1.52 0.51 0.55
CA TYR A 61 -2.15 0.26 -0.74
C TYR A 61 -1.84 -1.14 -1.25
N GLY A 62 -2.88 -1.90 -1.58
CA GLY A 62 -2.77 -3.20 -2.23
C GLY A 62 -4.04 -3.55 -3.01
N ALA A 63 -3.95 -4.55 -3.87
CA ALA A 63 -5.09 -5.18 -4.53
C ALA A 63 -5.23 -6.62 -4.03
N PHE A 64 -6.39 -6.96 -3.48
CA PHE A 64 -6.63 -8.25 -2.84
C PHE A 64 -7.76 -9.01 -3.52
N SER A 65 -7.60 -10.33 -3.62
CA SER A 65 -8.65 -11.20 -4.13
C SER A 65 -9.83 -11.27 -3.16
N ARG A 66 -11.03 -11.57 -3.68
CA ARG A 66 -12.22 -11.80 -2.82
C ARG A 66 -11.94 -12.89 -1.78
N ALA A 67 -11.28 -13.98 -2.17
CA ALA A 67 -10.95 -15.07 -1.26
C ALA A 67 -10.02 -14.63 -0.12
N PHE A 68 -9.07 -13.72 -0.38
CA PHE A 68 -8.24 -13.12 0.66
C PHE A 68 -9.07 -12.30 1.65
N ILE A 69 -10.01 -11.50 1.15
CA ILE A 69 -10.89 -10.69 2.00
C ILE A 69 -11.79 -11.58 2.88
N GLU A 70 -12.36 -12.64 2.32
CA GLU A 70 -13.12 -13.63 3.10
C GLU A 70 -12.24 -14.29 4.18
N PHE A 71 -11.00 -14.64 3.86
CA PHE A 71 -10.03 -15.14 4.84
C PHE A 71 -9.79 -14.12 5.96
N VAL A 72 -9.58 -12.83 5.65
CA VAL A 72 -9.41 -11.77 6.66
C VAL A 72 -10.62 -11.68 7.60
N HIS A 73 -11.83 -11.84 7.06
CA HIS A 73 -13.06 -11.78 7.86
C HIS A 73 -13.35 -13.04 8.69
N THR A 74 -12.86 -14.20 8.28
CA THR A 74 -13.26 -15.49 8.89
C THR A 74 -12.15 -16.15 9.70
N SER A 75 -10.90 -15.98 9.28
CA SER A 75 -9.73 -16.65 9.86
C SER A 75 -9.42 -16.14 11.27
N PRO A 76 -9.34 -17.03 12.28
CA PRO A 76 -8.93 -16.64 13.62
C PRO A 76 -7.56 -15.96 13.64
N ILE A 77 -6.59 -16.49 12.88
CA ILE A 77 -5.23 -15.93 12.88
C ILE A 77 -5.17 -14.51 12.27
N ALA A 78 -6.03 -14.21 11.28
CA ALA A 78 -6.10 -12.87 10.69
C ALA A 78 -6.71 -11.85 11.66
N LYS A 79 -7.69 -12.27 12.47
CA LYS A 79 -8.30 -11.46 13.53
C LYS A 79 -7.35 -11.25 14.70
N GLU A 80 -6.65 -12.29 15.13
CA GLU A 80 -5.63 -12.19 16.18
C GLU A 80 -4.52 -11.21 15.78
N LEU A 81 -4.06 -11.25 14.53
CA LEU A 81 -3.08 -10.28 14.04
C LEU A 81 -3.66 -8.85 14.01
N LEU A 82 -4.93 -8.70 13.63
CA LEU A 82 -5.59 -7.39 13.60
C LEU A 82 -5.66 -6.81 15.01
N ASP A 83 -6.07 -7.62 16.00
CA ASP A 83 -6.13 -7.23 17.40
C ASP A 83 -4.76 -6.92 17.96
N TRP A 84 -3.75 -7.74 17.64
CA TRP A 84 -2.35 -7.48 18.00
C TRP A 84 -1.82 -6.16 17.38
N SER A 85 -2.33 -5.75 16.23
CA SER A 85 -1.88 -4.55 15.51
C SER A 85 -2.56 -3.25 15.98
N ARG A 86 -3.63 -3.32 16.78
CA ARG A 86 -4.47 -2.14 17.15
C ARG A 86 -3.68 -1.00 17.81
N ASP A 87 -2.68 -1.35 18.59
CA ASP A 87 -1.82 -0.48 19.38
C ASP A 87 -0.38 -0.48 18.84
N THR A 88 -0.23 -0.65 17.52
CA THR A 88 1.04 -0.44 16.81
C THR A 88 1.01 0.88 16.04
N TYR A 89 2.16 1.35 15.58
CA TYR A 89 2.23 2.55 14.74
C TYR A 89 2.07 2.21 13.26
N SER A 90 1.10 2.85 12.59
CA SER A 90 0.76 2.62 11.18
C SER A 90 0.52 1.13 10.85
N PRO A 91 -0.50 0.49 11.47
CA PRO A 91 -0.79 -0.92 11.23
C PRO A 91 -1.13 -1.26 9.78
N ASP A 92 -1.62 -0.27 9.03
CA ASP A 92 -1.84 -0.32 7.59
C ASP A 92 -0.54 -0.59 6.79
N GLU A 93 0.63 -0.21 7.32
CA GLU A 93 1.94 -0.45 6.69
C GLU A 93 2.58 -1.80 7.07
N HIS A 94 1.85 -2.72 7.72
CA HIS A 94 2.34 -4.09 7.90
C HIS A 94 1.27 -5.18 7.91
N TYR A 95 0.03 -4.90 8.29
CA TYR A 95 -1.02 -5.91 8.47
C TYR A 95 -1.22 -6.77 7.20
N TRP A 96 -1.45 -6.10 6.07
CA TRP A 96 -1.74 -6.75 4.79
C TRP A 96 -0.56 -7.57 4.27
N ALA A 97 0.63 -6.97 4.27
CA ALA A 97 1.85 -7.63 3.82
C ALA A 97 2.19 -8.83 4.72
N THR A 98 1.99 -8.72 6.02
CA THR A 98 2.24 -9.82 6.97
C THR A 98 1.37 -11.03 6.65
N LEU A 99 0.05 -10.86 6.46
CA LEU A 99 -0.81 -11.99 6.07
C LEU A 99 -0.44 -12.59 4.71
N ASN A 100 0.03 -11.75 3.79
CA ASN A 100 0.25 -12.17 2.41
C ASN A 100 1.61 -12.87 2.18
N TYR A 101 2.63 -12.57 2.98
CA TYR A 101 4.00 -13.08 2.80
C TYR A 101 4.39 -14.22 3.76
N ASN A 102 3.61 -14.48 4.80
CA ASN A 102 3.82 -15.64 5.68
C ASN A 102 3.21 -16.90 5.04
N THR A 103 4.05 -17.65 4.31
CA THR A 103 3.63 -18.80 3.48
C THR A 103 2.95 -19.92 4.27
N HIS A 104 3.30 -20.11 5.54
CA HIS A 104 2.72 -21.12 6.42
C HIS A 104 1.27 -20.83 6.83
N LEU A 105 0.78 -19.61 6.60
CA LEU A 105 -0.63 -19.26 6.83
C LEU A 105 -1.56 -19.78 5.72
N HIS A 106 -1.00 -20.23 4.59
CA HIS A 106 -1.75 -20.67 3.41
C HIS A 106 -2.83 -19.66 2.97
N THR A 107 -2.54 -18.37 3.15
CA THR A 107 -3.44 -17.26 2.85
C THR A 107 -3.85 -17.28 1.37
N PRO A 108 -5.14 -17.16 1.03
CA PRO A 108 -5.59 -17.14 -0.35
C PRO A 108 -4.93 -16.01 -1.15
N GLY A 109 -4.26 -16.35 -2.25
CA GLY A 109 -3.53 -15.38 -3.07
C GLY A 109 -2.19 -14.91 -2.51
N GLY A 110 -1.75 -15.48 -1.39
CA GLY A 110 -0.46 -15.19 -0.77
C GLY A 110 0.73 -15.57 -1.63
N TYR A 111 1.86 -14.91 -1.39
CA TYR A 111 3.12 -15.25 -2.05
C TYR A 111 3.63 -16.60 -1.58
N LYS A 112 4.19 -17.40 -2.49
CA LYS A 112 4.68 -18.76 -2.21
C LYS A 112 6.11 -18.81 -1.66
N ALA A 113 6.83 -17.71 -1.72
CA ALA A 113 8.18 -17.58 -1.20
C ALA A 113 8.46 -16.14 -0.80
N LYS A 114 9.44 -15.96 0.10
CA LYS A 114 10.06 -14.65 0.38
C LYS A 114 10.94 -14.24 -0.79
N SER A 115 10.35 -13.99 -1.95
CA SER A 115 10.99 -13.23 -3.02
C SER A 115 10.33 -11.85 -3.07
N ASP A 116 11.10 -10.83 -3.39
CA ASP A 116 10.51 -9.56 -3.82
C ASP A 116 10.04 -9.77 -5.26
N PRO A 117 8.74 -9.90 -5.58
CA PRO A 117 8.33 -9.36 -6.85
C PRO A 117 8.46 -7.85 -6.71
N ALA A 118 9.58 -7.29 -7.17
CA ALA A 118 9.84 -5.84 -7.21
C ALA A 118 8.90 -5.09 -8.20
N ASN A 119 7.79 -5.71 -8.58
CA ASN A 119 6.87 -5.31 -9.63
C ASN A 119 5.45 -5.16 -9.08
N TRP A 120 5.31 -4.62 -7.86
CA TRP A 120 4.00 -4.28 -7.31
C TRP A 120 3.34 -3.20 -8.16
N THR A 121 2.05 -3.35 -8.43
CA THR A 121 1.33 -2.46 -9.35
C THR A 121 0.20 -1.68 -8.71
N ALA A 122 -0.12 -1.94 -7.44
CA ALA A 122 -1.25 -1.31 -6.77
C ALA A 122 -1.15 0.22 -6.72
N ARG A 123 0.04 0.78 -6.46
CA ARG A 123 0.23 2.23 -6.32
C ARG A 123 1.68 2.65 -6.54
N PHE A 124 1.90 3.64 -7.40
CA PHE A 124 3.13 4.42 -7.44
C PHE A 124 3.06 5.58 -6.45
N VAL A 125 4.08 5.74 -5.62
CA VAL A 125 4.27 6.91 -4.74
C VAL A 125 5.70 7.37 -4.94
N ASN A 126 5.91 8.65 -5.30
CA ASN A 126 7.26 9.20 -5.41
C ASN A 126 7.69 9.78 -4.06
N TRP A 127 8.60 9.09 -3.38
CA TRP A 127 9.19 9.48 -2.09
C TRP A 127 10.47 10.32 -2.27
N GLY A 128 10.76 10.74 -3.50
CA GLY A 128 11.99 11.44 -3.88
C GLY A 128 12.97 10.56 -4.65
N GLU A 129 12.58 9.35 -5.08
CA GLU A 129 13.43 8.51 -5.94
C GLU A 129 13.54 9.06 -7.38
N SER A 130 12.65 9.95 -7.78
CA SER A 130 12.63 10.60 -9.09
C SER A 130 12.27 12.07 -8.97
N ASN A 131 12.55 12.84 -10.02
CA ASN A 131 12.19 14.26 -10.07
C ASN A 131 10.70 14.44 -9.78
N CYS A 132 10.40 15.46 -8.98
CA CYS A 132 9.05 15.92 -8.69
C CYS A 132 8.95 17.36 -9.17
N TYR A 133 8.17 17.60 -10.22
CA TYR A 133 7.97 18.94 -10.79
C TYR A 133 6.76 19.66 -10.19
N GLY A 134 5.88 18.92 -9.51
CA GLY A 134 4.83 19.47 -8.65
C GLY A 134 5.36 19.95 -7.30
N ARG A 135 4.75 19.50 -6.20
CA ARG A 135 5.07 19.97 -4.83
C ARG A 135 5.34 18.82 -3.88
N ILE A 136 6.42 18.87 -3.11
CA ILE A 136 6.68 17.87 -2.07
C ILE A 136 5.92 18.27 -0.79
N ILE A 137 5.02 17.40 -0.33
CA ILE A 137 4.29 17.59 0.94
C ILE A 137 4.52 16.36 1.80
N ARG A 138 5.03 16.53 3.04
CA ARG A 138 5.33 15.42 3.97
C ARG A 138 6.21 14.33 3.33
N GLY A 139 7.19 14.72 2.51
CA GLY A 139 8.12 13.80 1.85
C GLY A 139 7.56 13.05 0.64
N ILE A 140 6.32 13.32 0.21
CA ILE A 140 5.68 12.69 -0.96
C ILE A 140 5.42 13.74 -2.04
N CYS A 141 5.76 13.43 -3.28
CA CYS A 141 5.43 14.26 -4.43
C CYS A 141 3.91 14.37 -4.63
N VAL A 142 3.39 15.59 -4.62
CA VAL A 142 2.11 15.95 -5.26
C VAL A 142 2.41 16.22 -6.72
N PHE A 143 1.99 15.30 -7.59
CA PHE A 143 2.23 15.39 -9.03
C PHE A 143 1.49 16.58 -9.64
N GLY A 144 2.18 17.29 -10.53
CA GLY A 144 1.64 18.31 -11.41
C GLY A 144 1.62 17.86 -12.87
N THR A 145 1.21 18.77 -13.76
CA THR A 145 1.03 18.52 -15.20
C THR A 145 2.33 18.04 -15.86
N VAL A 146 3.47 18.59 -15.43
CA VAL A 146 4.81 18.24 -15.95
C VAL A 146 5.23 16.82 -15.56
N ASP A 147 4.69 16.26 -14.48
CA ASP A 147 4.99 14.89 -14.03
C ASP A 147 4.22 13.82 -14.84
N LEU A 148 3.12 14.19 -15.52
CA LEU A 148 2.23 13.24 -16.20
C LEU A 148 2.92 12.32 -17.22
N PRO A 149 3.84 12.79 -18.09
CA PRO A 149 4.52 11.91 -19.05
C PRO A 149 5.31 10.79 -18.36
N THR A 150 5.92 11.08 -17.21
CA THR A 150 6.61 10.06 -16.40
C THR A 150 5.62 9.04 -15.86
N LEU A 151 4.47 9.50 -15.34
CA LEU A 151 3.42 8.62 -14.82
C LEU A 151 2.81 7.71 -15.88
N PHE A 152 2.67 8.17 -17.13
CA PHE A 152 2.12 7.33 -18.21
C PHE A 152 3.01 6.16 -18.62
N ASN A 153 4.30 6.23 -18.30
CA ASN A 153 5.25 5.14 -18.58
C ASN A 153 5.44 4.20 -17.38
N ARG A 154 4.75 4.47 -16.26
CA ARG A 154 4.76 3.61 -15.08
C ARG A 154 3.88 2.37 -15.29
N ARG A 155 4.16 1.35 -14.49
CA ARG A 155 3.51 0.03 -14.53
C ARG A 155 2.43 -0.10 -13.47
N GLU A 156 2.39 0.83 -12.53
CA GLU A 156 1.43 0.89 -11.47
C GLU A 156 0.07 1.39 -12.00
N LEU A 157 -1.00 0.78 -11.52
CA LEU A 157 -2.38 1.05 -11.93
C LEU A 157 -2.86 2.41 -11.42
N PHE A 158 -2.27 2.89 -10.32
CA PHE A 158 -2.62 4.17 -9.73
C PHE A 158 -1.36 4.90 -9.25
N ALA A 159 -1.45 6.23 -9.13
CA ALA A 159 -0.40 7.07 -8.56
C ALA A 159 -0.92 7.86 -7.34
N ASN A 160 -0.02 8.16 -6.40
CA ASN A 160 -0.26 9.03 -5.25
C ASN A 160 0.91 10.04 -5.12
N LYS A 161 0.65 11.35 -4.97
CA LYS A 161 -0.65 12.02 -4.77
C LYS A 161 -0.90 13.12 -5.80
N PHE A 162 -2.16 13.47 -5.95
CA PHE A 162 -2.62 14.64 -6.69
C PHE A 162 -3.47 15.49 -5.76
N HIS A 163 -3.40 16.82 -5.87
CA HIS A 163 -4.30 17.74 -5.15
C HIS A 163 -4.84 18.78 -6.15
N LEU A 164 -6.16 18.95 -6.20
CA LEU A 164 -6.79 19.94 -7.10
C LEU A 164 -6.29 21.36 -6.86
N ASN A 165 -5.98 21.71 -5.61
CA ASN A 165 -5.45 23.02 -5.23
C ASN A 165 -3.96 23.21 -5.57
N ALA A 166 -3.24 22.13 -5.93
CA ALA A 166 -1.85 22.20 -6.33
C ALA A 166 -1.73 22.36 -7.85
N ASP A 167 -2.44 21.52 -8.60
CA ASP A 167 -2.49 21.59 -10.06
C ASP A 167 -3.78 20.90 -10.57
N PRO A 168 -4.86 21.66 -10.88
CA PRO A 168 -6.09 21.09 -11.41
C PRO A 168 -5.97 20.64 -12.87
N ILE A 169 -5.00 21.17 -13.63
CA ILE A 169 -4.77 20.80 -15.03
C ILE A 169 -4.23 19.36 -15.10
N ALA A 170 -3.39 18.98 -14.14
CA ALA A 170 -2.89 17.61 -14.03
C ALA A 170 -4.05 16.58 -13.95
N TYR A 171 -5.11 16.90 -13.23
CA TYR A 171 -6.31 16.06 -13.16
C TYR A 171 -7.06 16.00 -14.48
N GLN A 172 -7.32 17.16 -15.10
CA GLN A 172 -8.07 17.23 -16.35
C GLN A 172 -7.37 16.47 -17.47
N CYS A 173 -6.05 16.64 -17.62
CA CYS A 173 -5.26 15.92 -18.62
C CYS A 173 -5.26 14.40 -18.37
N LEU A 174 -5.16 13.97 -17.11
CA LEU A 174 -5.21 12.55 -16.75
C LEU A 174 -6.58 11.94 -17.05
N GLU A 175 -7.67 12.64 -16.70
CA GLU A 175 -9.05 12.22 -16.97
C GLU A 175 -9.31 12.11 -18.48
N GLU A 176 -8.97 13.15 -19.25
CA GLU A 176 -9.13 13.15 -20.71
C GLU A 176 -8.34 12.02 -21.34
N LEU A 177 -7.09 11.78 -20.92
CA LEU A 177 -6.29 10.69 -21.44
C LEU A 177 -6.95 9.33 -21.15
N ILE A 178 -7.40 9.08 -19.93
CA ILE A 178 -8.03 7.80 -19.56
C ILE A 178 -9.30 7.60 -20.39
N ILE A 179 -10.15 8.62 -20.49
CA ILE A 179 -11.38 8.57 -21.29
C ILE A 179 -11.07 8.28 -22.76
N ASN A 180 -10.10 8.98 -23.34
CA ASN A 180 -9.72 8.78 -24.74
C ASN A 180 -9.15 7.38 -24.96
N LYS A 181 -8.29 6.88 -24.07
CA LYS A 181 -7.78 5.51 -24.13
C LYS A 181 -8.90 4.48 -24.05
N SER A 182 -9.88 4.67 -23.16
CA SER A 182 -11.02 3.75 -23.03
C SER A 182 -11.95 3.79 -24.24
N LYS A 183 -12.26 4.97 -24.78
CA LYS A 183 -13.15 5.11 -25.96
C LYS A 183 -12.54 4.56 -27.23
N LEU A 184 -11.23 4.68 -27.37
CA LEU A 184 -10.48 4.25 -28.56
C LEU A 184 -9.90 2.84 -28.42
N ASP A 185 -10.18 2.15 -27.30
CA ASP A 185 -9.62 0.83 -26.96
C ASP A 185 -8.09 0.76 -27.15
N LEU A 186 -7.40 1.82 -26.74
CA LEU A 186 -5.95 1.91 -26.88
C LEU A 186 -5.27 0.95 -25.89
N PRO A 187 -4.23 0.19 -26.33
CA PRO A 187 -3.56 -0.75 -25.46
C PRO A 187 -2.80 -0.03 -24.33
N LEU A 188 -2.61 -0.73 -23.21
CA LEU A 188 -1.66 -0.31 -22.19
C LEU A 188 -0.24 -0.26 -22.79
N ASN A 189 0.54 0.76 -22.41
CA ASN A 189 1.88 0.98 -22.96
C ASN A 189 2.80 -0.26 -22.80
N ASP A 190 2.61 -1.04 -21.74
CA ASP A 190 3.29 -2.33 -21.52
C ASP A 190 2.28 -3.48 -21.34
N ALA A 191 1.34 -3.63 -22.29
CA ALA A 191 0.32 -4.67 -22.24
C ALA A 191 0.88 -6.09 -22.02
N THR A 192 2.09 -6.33 -22.53
CA THR A 192 2.78 -7.61 -22.40
C THR A 192 3.19 -7.91 -20.96
N PHE A 193 3.69 -6.93 -20.22
CA PHE A 193 3.95 -7.07 -18.78
C PHE A 193 2.68 -7.48 -18.05
N TYR A 194 1.58 -6.74 -18.21
CA TYR A 194 0.30 -7.07 -17.56
C TYR A 194 -0.23 -8.47 -17.96
N ARG A 195 -0.10 -8.87 -19.22
CA ARG A 195 -0.49 -10.22 -19.69
C ARG A 195 0.33 -11.33 -19.06
N ARG A 196 1.65 -11.13 -18.89
CA ARG A 196 2.56 -12.12 -18.31
C ARG A 196 2.58 -12.11 -16.79
N MET A 197 2.03 -11.08 -16.16
CA MET A 197 1.94 -11.11 -14.72
C MET A 197 1.12 -12.34 -14.31
N PRO A 198 1.50 -13.02 -13.22
CA PRO A 198 0.88 -14.27 -12.77
C PRO A 198 -0.64 -14.17 -12.52
N PHE A 199 -1.21 -12.98 -12.71
CA PHE A 199 -2.62 -12.66 -12.59
C PHE A 199 -3.47 -12.73 -13.88
N LEU A 200 -2.92 -12.86 -15.10
CA LEU A 200 -3.71 -12.91 -16.37
C LEU A 200 -3.60 -14.18 -17.23
N LEU A 201 -2.66 -15.12 -17.01
CA LEU A 201 -2.61 -16.36 -17.81
C LEU A 201 -3.43 -17.52 -17.19
N PRO A 202 -4.42 -18.09 -17.90
CA PRO A 202 -5.09 -19.31 -17.44
C PRO A 202 -4.09 -20.46 -17.34
N SER A 203 -4.24 -21.29 -16.30
CA SER A 203 -3.59 -22.59 -16.18
C SER A 203 -4.10 -23.57 -17.23
#